data_AF-A0A224YNJ3-F1
#
_entry.id   AF-A0A224YNJ3-F1
#
_cell.length_a   1.000
_cell.length_b   1.000
_cell.length_c   1.000
_cell.angle_alpha   90.00
_cell.angle_beta   90.00
_cell.angle_gamma   90.00
#
_symmetry.space_group_name_H-M   'P 1'
#
loop_
_entity.id
_entity.type
_entity.pdbx_description
1 polymer ?
#
loop_
_entity_poly.entity_id
_entity_poly.type
_entity_poly.pdbx_seq_one_letter_code
_entity_poly.pdbx_strand_id
1 'polypeptide(L)'
;MKLLISGLLTVCVFVFFITSMTCAPPIMPANTTQSLYLVGYSSDLAMPRTVWNMTCFKAGPASLLKDGWINRTLSFLYVVQSGYRMKYNKNISFNIQCSDIILRLKEDASKYFGRNKESYVIRYYTNDSLILSDLMAGTSDLMSPCSLWLTFNTTNISDVPEMANRTFFTLCPNATFIGYNESDCSNFNYE
;
A
#
# COMPACT_ATOMS: atom_id res chain seq x y z
N MET A 1 -4.14 61.14 -18.43
CA MET A 1 -4.64 59.86 -17.91
C MET A 1 -4.70 58.80 -19.01
N LYS A 2 -3.58 58.15 -19.35
CA LYS A 2 -3.56 57.00 -20.30
C LYS A 2 -2.55 55.90 -19.93
N LEU A 3 -1.74 56.11 -18.88
CA LEU A 3 -0.63 55.22 -18.51
C LEU A 3 -0.97 54.18 -17.42
N LEU A 4 -2.13 54.27 -16.76
CA LEU A 4 -2.49 53.37 -15.66
C LEU A 4 -3.27 52.11 -16.09
N ILE A 5 -3.78 52.06 -17.33
CA ILE A 5 -4.60 50.94 -17.82
C ILE A 5 -3.71 49.79 -18.34
N SER A 6 -2.47 50.08 -18.77
CA SER A 6 -1.55 49.08 -19.31
C SER A 6 -0.90 48.19 -18.25
N GLY A 7 -0.79 48.65 -17.00
CA GLY A 7 -0.14 47.89 -15.92
C GLY A 7 -1.05 46.86 -15.24
N LEU A 8 -2.37 47.04 -15.27
CA LEU A 8 -3.32 46.10 -14.66
C LEU A 8 -3.48 44.82 -15.49
N LEU A 9 -3.39 44.94 -16.82
CA LEU A 9 -3.54 43.80 -17.74
C LEU A 9 -2.37 42.81 -17.65
N THR A 10 -1.13 43.28 -17.45
CA THR A 10 0.03 42.40 -17.28
C THR A 10 0.02 41.64 -15.95
N VAL A 11 -0.51 42.23 -14.87
CA VAL A 11 -0.64 41.53 -13.58
C VAL A 11 -1.73 40.45 -13.64
N CYS A 12 -2.85 40.69 -14.31
CA CYS A 12 -3.88 39.66 -14.51
C CYS A 12 -3.33 38.45 -15.28
N VAL A 13 -2.50 38.66 -16.31
CA VAL A 13 -1.88 37.55 -17.06
C VAL A 13 -0.94 36.73 -16.16
N PHE A 14 -0.14 37.36 -15.31
CA PHE A 14 0.76 36.62 -14.39
C PHE A 14 0.02 35.82 -13.31
N VAL A 15 -1.14 36.27 -12.82
CA VAL A 15 -1.94 35.50 -11.85
C VAL A 15 -2.58 34.26 -12.51
N PHE A 16 -2.97 34.33 -13.78
CA PHE A 16 -3.56 33.18 -14.48
C PHE A 16 -2.55 32.08 -14.89
N PHE A 17 -1.28 32.42 -15.08
CA PHE A 17 -0.26 31.43 -15.48
C PHE A 17 0.36 30.63 -14.32
N ILE A 18 0.21 31.07 -13.06
CA ILE A 18 0.78 30.34 -11.91
C ILE A 18 -0.14 29.20 -11.43
N THR A 19 -1.41 29.17 -11.84
CA THR A 19 -2.38 28.17 -11.37
C THR A 19 -2.52 26.93 -12.25
N SER A 20 -1.79 26.80 -13.36
CA SER A 20 -1.69 25.51 -14.04
C SER A 20 -0.65 24.62 -13.34
N MET A 21 -0.90 24.33 -12.05
CA MET A 21 -0.37 23.13 -11.44
C MET A 21 -0.95 21.97 -12.25
N THR A 22 -0.15 21.41 -13.15
CA THR A 22 -0.47 20.14 -13.81
C THR A 22 -0.56 19.11 -12.70
N CYS A 23 -1.77 18.87 -12.21
CA CYS A 23 -2.06 17.81 -11.25
C CYS A 23 -1.95 16.49 -12.03
N ALA A 24 -0.71 16.03 -12.25
CA ALA A 24 -0.51 14.64 -12.62
C ALA A 24 -1.07 13.81 -11.45
N PRO A 25 -2.03 12.90 -11.69
CA PRO A 25 -2.54 12.07 -10.61
C PRO A 25 -1.37 11.32 -9.96
N PRO A 26 -1.39 11.10 -8.63
CA PRO A 26 -0.34 10.36 -7.96
C PRO A 26 -0.13 9.00 -8.64
N ILE A 27 1.13 8.55 -8.68
CA ILE A 27 1.49 7.25 -9.26
C ILE A 27 1.16 6.20 -8.21
N MET A 28 0.27 5.26 -8.56
CA MET A 28 -0.15 4.23 -7.62
C MET A 28 1.01 3.30 -7.26
N PRO A 29 1.38 3.16 -5.96
CA PRO A 29 2.58 2.44 -5.55
C PRO A 29 2.61 1.00 -6.03
N ALA A 30 1.46 0.33 -6.07
CA ALA A 30 1.30 -1.03 -6.57
C ALA A 30 1.82 -1.22 -8.01
N ASN A 31 1.80 -0.20 -8.86
CA ASN A 31 2.26 -0.26 -10.25
C ASN A 31 3.71 0.23 -10.44
N THR A 32 4.42 0.54 -9.36
CA THR A 32 5.80 1.07 -9.44
C THR A 32 6.87 -0.01 -9.34
N THR A 33 8.07 0.27 -9.83
CA THR A 33 9.24 -0.60 -9.62
C THR A 33 9.77 -0.57 -8.18
N GLN A 34 9.21 0.25 -7.29
CA GLN A 34 9.60 0.28 -5.88
C GLN A 34 9.00 -0.92 -5.13
N SER A 35 9.69 -1.36 -4.08
CA SER A 35 9.16 -2.36 -3.15
C SER A 35 8.06 -1.73 -2.29
N LEU A 36 7.15 -2.55 -1.77
CA LEU A 36 6.15 -2.16 -0.79
C LEU A 36 6.34 -2.92 0.51
N TYR A 37 6.26 -2.22 1.62
CA TYR A 37 6.48 -2.73 2.96
C TYR A 37 5.19 -2.63 3.76
N LEU A 38 4.71 -3.73 4.32
CA LEU A 38 3.55 -3.71 5.22
C LEU A 38 4.00 -3.13 6.55
N VAL A 39 3.46 -1.97 6.92
CA VAL A 39 3.83 -1.25 8.15
C VAL A 39 2.67 -1.10 9.13
N GLY A 40 1.45 -1.47 8.72
CA GLY A 40 0.29 -1.45 9.61
C GLY A 40 -0.86 -2.27 9.04
N TYR A 41 -1.73 -2.73 9.93
CA TYR A 41 -2.96 -3.43 9.57
C TYR A 41 -4.02 -3.33 10.67
N SER A 42 -5.28 -3.59 10.33
CA SER A 42 -6.37 -3.82 11.29
C SER A 42 -6.12 -5.09 12.10
N SER A 43 -6.26 -5.06 13.43
CA SER A 43 -5.98 -6.21 14.30
C SER A 43 -6.71 -7.51 13.88
N ASP A 44 -7.83 -7.40 13.19
CA ASP A 44 -8.58 -8.56 12.67
C ASP A 44 -7.80 -9.33 11.59
N LEU A 45 -6.87 -8.67 10.91
CA LEU A 45 -5.90 -9.27 9.99
C LEU A 45 -4.71 -9.91 10.71
N ALA A 46 -4.54 -9.68 12.01
CA ALA A 46 -3.49 -10.34 12.79
C ALA A 46 -3.69 -11.86 12.71
N MET A 47 -2.66 -12.57 12.26
CA MET A 47 -2.66 -14.02 12.33
C MET A 47 -2.43 -14.46 13.79
N PRO A 48 -3.19 -15.44 14.31
CA PRO A 48 -2.93 -15.98 15.64
C PRO A 48 -1.49 -16.49 15.74
N ARG A 49 -0.75 -16.01 16.74
CA ARG A 49 0.64 -16.46 17.00
C ARG A 49 0.77 -17.96 17.23
N THR A 50 -0.32 -18.62 17.56
CA THR A 50 -0.41 -20.06 17.82
C THR A 50 -0.42 -20.92 16.56
N VAL A 51 -0.70 -20.34 15.37
CA VAL A 51 -0.83 -21.10 14.11
C VAL A 51 0.29 -20.75 13.14
N TRP A 52 0.48 -19.46 12.85
CA TRP A 52 1.55 -18.98 11.97
C TRP A 52 2.03 -17.61 12.43
N ASN A 53 3.26 -17.52 12.94
CA ASN A 53 3.87 -16.24 13.30
C ASN A 53 4.54 -15.63 12.07
N MET A 54 3.73 -14.99 11.21
CA MET A 54 4.20 -14.33 9.99
C MET A 54 4.50 -12.85 10.23
N THR A 55 5.65 -12.37 9.77
CA THR A 55 6.12 -10.98 9.91
C THR A 55 6.86 -10.55 8.65
N CYS A 56 7.29 -9.28 8.57
CA CYS A 56 8.15 -8.80 7.48
C CYS A 56 7.57 -8.96 6.08
N PHE A 57 6.28 -8.67 5.92
CA PHE A 57 5.64 -8.70 4.61
C PHE A 57 6.18 -7.57 3.72
N LYS A 58 6.73 -7.97 2.57
CA LYS A 58 7.32 -7.11 1.56
C LYS A 58 6.88 -7.58 0.18
N ALA A 59 6.30 -6.70 -0.63
CA ALA A 59 6.12 -6.95 -2.05
C ALA A 59 7.31 -6.33 -2.80
N GLY A 60 8.06 -7.14 -3.53
CA GLY A 60 9.18 -6.67 -4.35
C GLY A 60 8.75 -5.73 -5.50
N PRO A 61 9.71 -5.27 -6.31
CA PRO A 61 9.47 -4.46 -7.49
C PRO A 61 8.39 -5.01 -8.41
N ALA A 62 7.55 -4.14 -8.98
CA ALA A 62 6.63 -4.54 -10.04
C ALA A 62 7.38 -4.91 -11.32
N SER A 63 6.86 -5.93 -12.00
CA SER A 63 7.20 -6.29 -13.37
C SER A 63 5.92 -6.35 -14.19
N LEU A 64 5.89 -5.67 -15.34
CA LEU A 64 4.72 -5.69 -16.22
C LEU A 64 4.72 -6.98 -17.04
N LEU A 65 3.61 -7.70 -17.02
CA LEU A 65 3.36 -8.86 -17.87
C LEU A 65 2.74 -8.44 -19.21
N LYS A 66 2.90 -9.27 -20.23
CA LYS A 66 2.45 -8.98 -21.60
C LYS A 66 0.93 -8.78 -21.74
N ASP A 67 0.15 -9.28 -20.79
CA ASP A 67 -1.31 -9.22 -20.71
C ASP A 67 -1.82 -8.04 -19.85
N GLY A 68 -0.94 -7.10 -19.48
CA GLY A 68 -1.29 -5.93 -18.66
C GLY A 68 -1.42 -6.22 -17.16
N TRP A 69 -1.07 -7.44 -16.72
CA TRP A 69 -0.97 -7.77 -15.29
C TRP A 69 0.36 -7.29 -14.72
N ILE A 70 0.34 -6.89 -13.46
CA ILE A 70 1.52 -6.53 -12.69
C ILE A 70 1.90 -7.73 -11.84
N ASN A 71 3.15 -8.19 -11.95
CA ASN A 71 3.68 -9.27 -11.13
C ASN A 71 4.67 -8.72 -10.10
N ARG A 72 4.50 -9.12 -8.85
CA ARG A 72 5.39 -8.83 -7.72
C ARG A 72 5.71 -10.11 -6.97
N THR A 73 6.90 -10.18 -6.39
CA THR A 73 7.22 -11.25 -5.43
C THR A 73 6.83 -10.78 -4.02
N LEU A 74 5.84 -11.42 -3.41
CA LEU A 74 5.54 -11.27 -1.99
C LEU A 74 6.50 -12.12 -1.17
N SER A 75 7.21 -11.48 -0.26
CA SER A 75 8.12 -12.09 0.70
C SER A 75 7.62 -11.85 2.12
N PHE A 76 7.77 -12.82 2.99
CA PHE A 76 7.55 -12.66 4.43
C PHE A 76 8.38 -13.67 5.20
N LEU A 77 8.51 -13.42 6.51
CA LEU A 77 9.13 -14.31 7.46
C LEU A 77 8.06 -15.11 8.19
N TYR A 78 8.27 -16.41 8.37
CA TYR A 78 7.48 -17.20 9.30
C TYR A 78 8.37 -17.92 10.30
N VAL A 79 7.92 -17.93 11.56
CA VAL A 79 8.59 -18.63 12.65
C VAL A 79 7.89 -19.96 12.88
N VAL A 80 8.63 -21.06 12.76
CA VAL A 80 8.11 -22.39 13.10
C VAL A 80 8.19 -22.64 14.61
N GLN A 81 7.52 -23.69 15.09
CA GLN A 81 7.42 -24.01 16.53
C GLN A 81 8.78 -24.12 17.25
N SER A 82 9.85 -24.49 16.54
CA SER A 82 11.22 -24.55 17.07
C SER A 82 11.88 -23.17 17.29
N GLY A 83 11.20 -22.07 16.96
CA GLY A 83 11.75 -20.71 16.97
C GLY A 83 12.58 -20.38 15.73
N TYR A 84 12.75 -21.31 14.81
CA TYR A 84 13.50 -21.10 13.57
C TYR A 84 12.74 -20.17 12.61
N ARG A 85 13.46 -19.23 11.99
CA ARG A 85 12.89 -18.20 11.10
C ARG A 85 13.19 -18.54 9.65
N MET A 86 12.14 -18.74 8.85
CA MET A 86 12.25 -19.03 7.42
C MET A 86 11.70 -17.89 6.58
N LYS A 87 12.40 -17.60 5.48
CA LYS A 87 11.91 -16.69 4.43
C LYS A 87 11.05 -17.45 3.44
N TYR A 88 9.87 -16.94 3.17
CA TYR A 88 9.01 -17.45 2.12
C TYR A 88 8.86 -16.39 1.03
N ASN A 89 8.91 -16.82 -0.24
CA ASN A 89 8.74 -15.95 -1.41
C ASN A 89 7.68 -16.56 -2.33
N LYS A 90 6.73 -15.75 -2.79
CA LYS A 90 5.69 -16.16 -3.74
C LYS A 90 5.42 -15.06 -4.74
N ASN A 91 5.35 -15.42 -6.01
CA ASN A 91 4.91 -14.48 -7.03
C ASN A 91 3.39 -14.29 -6.93
N ILE A 92 2.98 -13.03 -6.86
CA ILE A 92 1.60 -12.58 -6.92
C ILE A 92 1.44 -11.69 -8.15
N SER A 93 0.42 -11.98 -8.95
CA SER A 93 0.04 -11.14 -10.08
C SER A 93 -1.27 -10.44 -9.76
N PHE A 94 -1.36 -9.14 -10.00
CA PHE A 94 -2.59 -8.38 -9.87
C PHE A 94 -2.83 -7.47 -11.06
N ASN A 95 -4.09 -7.10 -11.26
CA ASN A 95 -4.52 -6.14 -12.25
C ASN A 95 -5.25 -4.99 -11.56
N ILE A 96 -4.98 -3.78 -12.02
CA ILE A 96 -5.64 -2.56 -11.59
C ILE A 96 -6.11 -1.89 -12.88
N GLN A 97 -7.42 -1.89 -13.14
CA GLN A 97 -7.95 -1.21 -14.32
C GLN A 97 -7.95 0.30 -14.06
N CYS A 98 -7.69 1.10 -15.10
CA CYS A 98 -7.79 2.56 -14.97
C CYS A 98 -9.23 2.92 -14.56
N SER A 99 -9.39 3.74 -13.50
CA SER A 99 -10.64 4.07 -12.79
C SER A 99 -11.13 3.06 -11.74
N ASP A 100 -10.51 1.88 -11.62
CA ASP A 100 -10.90 0.93 -10.58
C ASP A 100 -10.32 1.35 -9.22
N ILE A 101 -11.21 1.45 -8.23
CA ILE A 101 -10.87 1.42 -6.80
C ILE A 101 -10.60 -0.01 -6.32
N ILE A 102 -10.44 -0.97 -7.24
CA ILE A 102 -10.33 -2.40 -6.94
C ILE A 102 -9.01 -2.94 -7.51
N LEU A 103 -8.24 -3.61 -6.65
CA LEU A 103 -7.08 -4.40 -7.02
C LEU A 103 -7.48 -5.87 -7.07
N ARG A 104 -7.36 -6.51 -8.24
CA ARG A 104 -7.74 -7.91 -8.45
C ARG A 104 -6.50 -8.80 -8.51
N LEU A 105 -6.48 -9.91 -7.78
CA LEU A 105 -5.41 -10.91 -7.84
C LEU A 105 -5.71 -11.95 -8.93
N LYS A 106 -4.66 -12.39 -9.65
CA LYS A 106 -4.75 -13.39 -10.73
C LYS A 106 -4.97 -14.80 -10.20
N GLU A 107 -4.36 -15.09 -9.05
CA GLU A 107 -4.46 -16.37 -8.36
C GLU A 107 -5.17 -16.18 -7.02
N ASP A 108 -5.99 -17.17 -6.66
CA ASP A 108 -6.54 -17.30 -5.33
C ASP A 108 -5.41 -17.60 -4.32
N ALA A 109 -4.82 -16.53 -3.79
CA ALA A 109 -3.78 -16.63 -2.78
C ALA A 109 -4.34 -17.14 -1.43
N SER A 110 -5.67 -17.30 -1.28
CA SER A 110 -6.29 -17.86 -0.08
C SER A 110 -5.83 -19.29 0.17
N LYS A 111 -5.53 -20.04 -0.89
CA LYS A 111 -5.01 -21.42 -0.82
C LYS A 111 -3.70 -21.54 -0.07
N TYR A 112 -2.93 -20.46 0.04
CA TYR A 112 -1.62 -20.45 0.68
C TYR A 112 -1.61 -19.76 2.05
N PHE A 113 -2.52 -18.80 2.27
CA PHE A 113 -2.46 -17.91 3.44
C PHE A 113 -3.78 -17.82 4.22
N GLY A 114 -4.78 -18.62 3.85
CA GLY A 114 -6.05 -18.80 4.57
C GLY A 114 -6.99 -17.59 4.62
N ARG A 115 -6.51 -16.39 4.28
CA ARG A 115 -7.27 -15.13 4.39
C ARG A 115 -7.16 -14.18 3.21
N ASN A 116 -6.32 -14.48 2.23
CA ASN A 116 -6.21 -13.61 1.06
C ASN A 116 -7.51 -13.66 0.24
N LYS A 117 -7.91 -12.51 -0.29
CA LYS A 117 -9.09 -12.37 -1.15
C LYS A 117 -8.67 -12.20 -2.60
N GLU A 118 -9.54 -12.59 -3.54
CA GLU A 118 -9.31 -12.38 -4.97
C GLU A 118 -9.34 -10.89 -5.38
N SER A 119 -9.83 -10.01 -4.50
CA SER A 119 -9.93 -8.58 -4.77
C SER A 119 -9.89 -7.75 -3.48
N TYR A 120 -9.32 -6.55 -3.57
CA TYR A 120 -9.19 -5.57 -2.49
C TYR A 120 -9.64 -4.19 -2.94
N VAL A 121 -10.17 -3.38 -2.03
CA VAL A 121 -10.50 -1.96 -2.28
C VAL A 121 -9.29 -1.08 -1.98
N ILE A 122 -8.96 -0.19 -2.91
CA ILE A 122 -7.97 0.86 -2.74
C ILE A 122 -8.67 2.02 -2.02
N ARG A 123 -8.37 2.19 -0.73
CA ARG A 123 -8.98 3.24 0.10
C ARG A 123 -8.27 4.58 -0.04
N TYR A 124 -6.96 4.54 -0.25
CA TYR A 124 -6.11 5.72 -0.36
C TYR A 124 -4.79 5.34 -1.01
N TYR A 125 -4.22 6.24 -1.80
CA TYR A 125 -2.83 6.11 -2.23
C TYR A 125 -2.18 7.48 -2.53
N THR A 126 -0.86 7.52 -2.40
CA THR A 126 0.03 8.58 -2.89
C THR A 126 1.20 7.91 -3.61
N ASN A 127 2.24 8.65 -3.98
CA ASN A 127 3.45 8.05 -4.55
C ASN A 127 4.15 7.09 -3.56
N ASP A 128 3.98 7.30 -2.24
CA ASP A 128 4.75 6.59 -1.22
C ASP A 128 3.93 5.71 -0.29
N SER A 129 2.60 5.78 -0.39
CA SER A 129 1.69 5.10 0.53
C SER A 129 0.51 4.47 -0.18
N LEU A 130 0.08 3.30 0.28
CA LEU A 130 -1.08 2.58 -0.25
C LEU A 130 -1.88 1.97 0.92
N ILE A 131 -3.19 2.21 0.94
CA ILE A 131 -4.12 1.59 1.90
C ILE A 131 -5.08 0.69 1.13
N LEU A 132 -5.06 -0.60 1.47
CA LEU A 132 -5.94 -1.62 0.90
C LEU A 132 -6.89 -2.14 1.97
N SER A 133 -8.16 -2.35 1.65
CA SER A 133 -9.10 -3.07 2.51
C SER A 133 -9.73 -4.26 1.81
N ASP A 134 -10.34 -5.14 2.58
CA ASP A 134 -11.25 -6.13 2.02
C ASP A 134 -12.44 -5.45 1.33
N LEU A 135 -13.10 -6.20 0.42
CA LEU A 135 -14.40 -5.82 -0.13
C LEU A 135 -15.44 -5.79 1.02
N MET A 136 -16.27 -4.76 1.06
CA MET A 136 -17.37 -4.67 2.03
C MET A 136 -18.41 -5.75 1.74
N ALA A 137 -18.67 -6.64 2.71
CA ALA A 137 -19.69 -7.68 2.60
C ALA A 137 -21.05 -7.12 3.04
N GLY A 138 -21.69 -6.33 2.18
CA GLY A 138 -23.05 -5.81 2.41
C GLY A 138 -23.14 -4.54 3.26
N THR A 139 -24.36 -4.20 3.69
CA THR A 139 -24.69 -2.91 4.33
C THR A 139 -24.36 -2.83 5.83
N SER A 140 -24.03 -3.95 6.47
CA SER A 140 -23.71 -4.04 7.90
C SER A 140 -22.23 -3.81 8.23
N ASP A 141 -21.32 -4.04 7.27
CA ASP A 141 -19.88 -3.87 7.46
C ASP A 141 -19.45 -2.46 7.08
N LEU A 142 -19.72 -1.49 7.96
CA LEU A 142 -19.35 -0.09 7.75
C LEU A 142 -17.83 0.14 7.66
N MET A 143 -17.02 -0.76 8.23
CA MET A 143 -15.55 -0.68 8.21
C MET A 143 -14.95 -2.06 7.95
N SER A 144 -14.31 -2.23 6.79
CA SER A 144 -13.59 -3.46 6.45
C SER A 144 -12.15 -3.42 6.97
N PRO A 145 -11.59 -4.55 7.45
CA PRO A 145 -10.19 -4.63 7.83
C PRO A 145 -9.28 -4.16 6.68
N CYS A 146 -8.19 -3.50 7.05
CA CYS A 146 -7.32 -2.86 6.07
C CYS A 146 -5.82 -3.06 6.39
N SER A 147 -4.98 -2.76 5.40
CA SER A 147 -3.52 -2.78 5.50
C SER A 147 -2.91 -1.49 4.95
N LEU A 148 -1.84 -1.02 5.59
CA LEU A 148 -1.03 0.12 5.20
C LEU A 148 0.33 -0.34 4.67
N TRP A 149 0.63 0.07 3.44
CA TRP A 149 1.85 -0.25 2.74
C TRP A 149 2.60 1.02 2.36
N LEU A 150 3.93 1.01 2.50
CA LEU A 150 4.80 2.12 2.12
C LEU A 150 5.85 1.70 1.10
N THR A 151 6.35 2.63 0.29
CA THR A 151 7.44 2.38 -0.67
C THR A 151 8.83 2.34 -0.03
N PHE A 152 8.92 2.74 1.23
CA PHE A 152 10.12 2.75 2.05
C PHE A 152 9.87 2.00 3.37
N ASN A 153 10.96 1.54 4.00
CA ASN A 153 10.88 0.92 5.32
C ASN A 153 10.96 2.00 6.41
N THR A 154 10.25 1.79 7.52
CA THR A 154 10.35 2.63 8.70
C THR A 154 9.87 1.86 9.92
N THR A 155 10.52 2.08 11.06
CA THR A 155 10.06 1.61 12.38
C THR A 155 9.30 2.69 13.14
N ASN A 156 9.23 3.91 12.63
CA ASN A 156 8.66 5.05 13.31
C ASN A 156 7.41 5.57 12.60
N ILE A 157 6.31 5.67 13.35
CA ILE A 157 5.03 6.16 12.83
C ILE A 157 5.12 7.61 12.34
N SER A 158 6.06 8.42 12.87
CA SER A 158 6.25 9.81 12.44
C SER A 158 6.71 9.94 10.99
N ASP A 159 7.30 8.89 10.42
CA ASP A 159 7.80 8.92 9.04
C ASP A 159 6.68 8.62 8.04
N VAL A 160 5.52 8.12 8.51
CA VAL A 160 4.34 7.87 7.68
C VAL A 160 3.77 9.22 7.25
N PRO A 161 3.51 9.46 5.94
CA PRO A 161 2.91 10.71 5.48
C PRO A 161 1.62 11.02 6.24
N GLU A 162 1.49 12.25 6.75
CA GLU A 162 0.43 12.65 7.69
C GLU A 162 -0.97 12.25 7.21
N MET A 163 -1.27 12.50 5.93
CA MET A 163 -2.57 12.17 5.35
C MET A 163 -2.79 10.66 5.22
N ALA A 164 -1.75 9.87 4.92
CA ALA A 164 -1.84 8.41 4.90
C ALA A 164 -2.09 7.87 6.31
N ASN A 165 -1.35 8.39 7.30
CA ASN A 165 -1.49 8.01 8.71
C ASN A 165 -2.91 8.30 9.22
N ARG A 166 -3.38 9.54 9.04
CA ARG A 166 -4.74 9.95 9.41
C ARG A 166 -5.79 9.08 8.74
N THR A 167 -5.65 8.82 7.44
CA THR A 167 -6.60 8.01 6.67
C THR A 167 -6.62 6.56 7.18
N PHE A 168 -5.46 5.98 7.46
CA PHE A 168 -5.34 4.63 8.00
C PHE A 168 -6.05 4.49 9.35
N PHE A 169 -5.77 5.36 10.32
CA PHE A 169 -6.42 5.30 11.63
C PHE A 169 -7.90 5.70 11.61
N THR A 170 -8.36 6.42 10.59
CA THR A 170 -9.77 6.81 10.44
C THR A 170 -10.61 5.73 9.77
N LEU A 171 -10.08 5.09 8.71
CA LEU A 171 -10.86 4.18 7.87
C LEU A 171 -10.73 2.72 8.28
N CYS A 172 -9.70 2.36 9.05
CA CYS A 172 -9.38 0.98 9.33
C CYS A 172 -9.76 0.62 10.76
N PRO A 173 -10.60 -0.42 10.97
CA PRO A 173 -11.01 -0.83 12.29
C PRO A 173 -9.79 -1.35 13.06
N ASN A 174 -9.65 -0.96 14.32
CA ASN A 174 -8.56 -1.40 15.21
C ASN A 174 -7.16 -1.33 14.55
N ALA A 175 -6.90 -0.24 13.84
CA ALA A 175 -5.66 0.00 13.12
C ALA A 175 -4.44 -0.07 14.06
N THR A 176 -3.46 -0.89 13.68
CA THR A 176 -2.21 -1.06 14.42
C THR A 176 -1.04 -0.76 13.50
N PHE A 177 -0.15 0.15 13.92
CA PHE A 177 1.14 0.36 13.28
C PHE A 177 2.16 -0.62 13.87
N ILE A 178 2.85 -1.35 13.00
CA ILE A 178 3.86 -2.35 13.37
C ILE A 178 5.26 -1.97 12.91
N GLY A 179 5.38 -1.02 11.97
CA GLY A 179 6.64 -0.69 11.32
C GLY A 179 7.23 -1.85 10.51
N TYR A 180 8.40 -1.61 9.93
CA TYR A 180 9.19 -2.57 9.19
C TYR A 180 10.68 -2.29 9.42
N ASN A 181 11.40 -3.27 9.98
CA ASN A 181 12.84 -3.20 10.19
C ASN A 181 13.57 -4.17 9.26
N GLU A 182 14.32 -3.65 8.27
CA GLU A 182 15.01 -4.51 7.29
C GLU A 182 16.07 -5.42 7.96
N SER A 183 16.74 -4.99 9.03
CA SER A 183 17.73 -5.84 9.71
C SER A 183 17.07 -7.08 10.31
N ASP A 184 15.95 -6.88 11.00
CA ASP A 184 15.20 -7.97 11.64
C ASP A 184 14.53 -8.87 10.60
N CYS A 185 14.21 -8.30 9.44
CA CYS A 185 13.60 -9.01 8.32
C CYS A 185 14.61 -9.71 7.40
N SER A 186 15.91 -9.48 7.59
CA SER A 186 16.99 -10.10 6.80
C SER A 186 17.76 -11.19 7.57
N ASN A 187 17.51 -11.31 8.87
CA ASN A 187 18.13 -12.33 9.72
C ASN A 187 17.37 -13.66 9.58
N PHE A 188 17.87 -14.50 8.68
CA PHE A 188 17.42 -15.89 8.51
C PHE A 188 18.51 -16.83 9.02
N ASN A 189 18.11 -17.88 9.69
CA ASN A 189 19.00 -19.02 9.87
C ASN A 189 18.93 -19.82 8.56
N TYR A 190 20.08 -20.15 7.99
CA TYR A 190 20.19 -21.13 6.91
C TYR A 190 20.81 -22.39 7.53
N GLU A 191 20.19 -23.55 7.30
CA GLU A 191 20.87 -24.84 7.39
C GLU A 191 21.51 -25.16 6.03
#